data_AF-A0AAU8LBA8-F1
#
_entry.id   AF-A0AAU8LBA8-F1
#
_cell.length_a   1.000
_cell.length_b   1.000
_cell.length_c   1.000
_cell.angle_alpha   90.00
_cell.angle_beta   90.00
_cell.angle_gamma   90.00
#
_symmetry.space_group_name_H-M   'P 1'
#
loop_
_entity.id
_entity.type
_entity.pdbx_description
1 polymer ?
#
loop_
_entity_poly.entity_id
_entity_poly.type
_entity_poly.pdbx_seq_one_letter_code
_entity_poly.pdbx_strand_id
1 'polypeptide(L)'
;MSEGPQPIQTLVVSHASSASIVFTCTKCGLCCKNLDKSMVYAHLDRGDGTCMNFDSHRHICKIYSSRPLICRVDDFYEQNLSAHVSKNEYIAANFQACADAQQAHRIDNSPTHKEGS
;
A
#
# COMPACT_ATOMS: atom_id res chain seq x y z
N MET A 1 -26.53 28.63 51.55
CA MET A 1 -26.24 29.14 50.20
C MET A 1 -25.09 28.29 49.70
N SER A 2 -25.42 27.27 48.91
CA SER A 2 -24.57 26.12 48.62
C SER A 2 -23.42 26.51 47.68
N GLU A 3 -22.21 26.12 48.05
CA GLU A 3 -21.03 26.18 47.17
C GLU A 3 -21.22 25.17 46.02
N GLY A 4 -21.29 25.69 44.79
CA GLY A 4 -21.45 24.90 43.58
C GLY A 4 -20.10 24.31 43.12
N PRO A 5 -20.08 23.09 42.57
CA PRO A 5 -18.86 22.45 42.11
C PRO A 5 -18.29 23.08 40.84
N GLN A 6 -16.96 23.09 40.79
CA GLN A 6 -16.06 23.67 39.77
C GLN A 6 -16.35 23.18 38.34
N PRO A 7 -16.12 23.99 37.30
CA PRO A 7 -16.22 23.54 35.91
C PRO A 7 -15.13 22.52 35.58
N ILE A 8 -15.57 21.34 35.14
CA ILE A 8 -14.74 20.27 34.59
C ILE A 8 -14.02 20.79 33.35
N GLN A 9 -12.68 20.81 33.40
CA GLN A 9 -11.83 21.12 32.27
C GLN A 9 -12.15 20.18 31.11
N THR A 10 -12.59 20.77 30.01
CA THR A 10 -12.73 20.13 28.70
C THR A 10 -11.45 19.37 28.38
N LEU A 11 -11.60 18.06 28.14
CA LEU A 11 -10.57 17.18 27.59
C LEU A 11 -9.84 17.89 26.44
N VAL A 12 -8.55 18.15 26.63
CA VAL A 12 -7.65 18.31 25.50
C VAL A 12 -7.65 16.98 24.75
N VAL A 13 -8.25 16.96 23.56
CA VAL A 13 -8.06 15.87 22.61
C VAL A 13 -6.58 15.93 22.23
N SER A 14 -5.79 15.10 22.90
CA SER A 14 -4.39 14.90 22.62
C SER A 14 -4.22 14.60 21.14
N HIS A 15 -3.50 15.48 20.43
CA HIS A 15 -3.13 15.30 19.03
C HIS A 15 -2.52 13.90 18.84
N ALA A 16 -3.26 13.03 18.16
CA ALA A 16 -2.74 11.75 17.71
C ALA A 16 -1.57 12.04 16.76
N SER A 17 -0.40 11.54 17.13
CA SER A 17 0.83 11.61 16.33
C SER A 17 0.55 11.24 14.88
N SER A 18 0.78 12.18 13.97
CA SER A 18 0.67 11.97 12.52
C SER A 18 1.83 11.12 12.02
N ALA A 19 1.76 9.80 12.23
CA ALA A 19 2.55 8.87 11.45
C ALA A 19 1.90 8.74 10.06
N SER A 20 2.57 9.27 9.02
CA SER A 20 2.12 9.08 7.64
C SER A 20 2.26 7.60 7.27
N ILE A 21 1.15 6.92 7.00
CA ILE A 21 1.15 5.53 6.55
C ILE A 21 1.71 5.46 5.12
N VAL A 22 2.64 4.54 4.87
CA VAL A 22 3.29 4.34 3.57
C VAL A 22 3.14 2.90 3.10
N PHE A 23 3.00 2.71 1.79
CA PHE A 23 2.88 1.37 1.23
C PHE A 23 4.26 0.70 1.13
N THR A 24 4.45 -0.38 1.89
CA THR A 24 5.72 -1.14 1.88
C THR A 24 5.58 -2.36 0.99
N CYS A 25 6.10 -2.25 -0.24
CA CYS A 25 6.08 -3.33 -1.20
C CYS A 25 7.03 -4.48 -0.80
N THR A 26 6.51 -5.70 -0.76
CA THR A 26 7.28 -6.94 -0.47
C THR A 26 8.21 -7.38 -1.60
N LYS A 27 8.16 -6.70 -2.75
CA LYS A 27 8.87 -7.07 -3.99
C LYS A 27 8.58 -8.50 -4.47
N CYS A 28 7.43 -9.08 -4.11
CA CYS A 28 7.00 -10.42 -4.57
C CYS A 28 6.68 -10.50 -6.08
N GLY A 29 6.58 -9.37 -6.78
CA GLY A 29 6.35 -9.31 -8.22
C GLY A 29 4.90 -9.59 -8.66
N LEU A 30 3.98 -9.91 -7.74
CA LEU A 30 2.62 -10.31 -8.08
C LEU A 30 1.77 -9.18 -8.70
N CYS A 31 2.00 -7.92 -8.32
CA CYS A 31 1.37 -6.78 -9.01
C CYS A 31 1.78 -6.70 -10.48
N CYS A 32 2.96 -7.20 -10.86
CA CYS A 32 3.40 -7.26 -12.24
C CYS A 32 2.90 -8.51 -12.97
N LYS A 33 2.27 -9.48 -12.29
CA LYS A 33 1.78 -10.74 -12.89
C LYS A 33 0.26 -10.84 -13.00
N ASN A 34 -0.45 -9.81 -12.52
CA ASN A 34 -1.92 -9.77 -12.43
C ASN A 34 -2.46 -8.46 -13.03
N LEU A 35 -1.86 -7.98 -14.12
CA LEU A 35 -2.29 -6.76 -14.80
C LEU A 35 -3.65 -6.93 -15.51
N ASP A 36 -4.03 -8.16 -15.84
CA ASP A 36 -5.34 -8.52 -16.40
C ASP A 36 -6.51 -8.16 -15.48
N LYS A 37 -6.26 -7.90 -14.20
CA LYS A 37 -7.28 -7.49 -13.22
C LYS A 37 -7.72 -6.04 -13.37
N SER A 38 -7.01 -5.22 -14.15
CA SER A 38 -7.43 -3.83 -14.39
C SER A 38 -6.91 -3.27 -15.72
N MET A 39 -7.82 -2.75 -16.53
CA MET A 39 -7.50 -2.17 -17.85
C MET A 39 -6.55 -0.97 -17.79
N VAL A 40 -6.42 -0.31 -16.63
CA VAL A 40 -5.50 0.82 -16.45
C VAL A 40 -4.04 0.43 -16.74
N TYR A 41 -3.72 -0.86 -16.61
CA TYR A 41 -2.39 -1.40 -16.87
C TYR A 41 -2.22 -2.02 -18.25
N ALA A 42 -3.22 -1.94 -19.15
CA ALA A 42 -3.18 -2.60 -20.46
C ALA A 42 -1.94 -2.22 -21.29
N HIS A 43 -1.46 -0.98 -21.16
CA HIS A 43 -0.25 -0.49 -21.84
C HIS A 43 1.07 -1.10 -21.31
N LEU A 44 1.05 -1.77 -20.16
CA LEU A 44 2.19 -2.47 -19.57
C LEU A 44 2.09 -3.99 -19.74
N ASP A 45 0.91 -4.52 -20.07
CA ASP A 45 0.67 -5.95 -20.24
C ASP A 45 1.27 -6.44 -21.57
N ARG A 46 2.00 -7.56 -21.53
CA ARG A 46 2.52 -8.23 -22.72
C ARG A 46 1.47 -9.08 -23.44
N GLY A 47 0.24 -9.15 -22.92
CA GLY A 47 -0.91 -9.84 -23.49
C GLY A 47 -1.34 -11.11 -22.74
N ASP A 48 -0.72 -11.42 -21.60
CA ASP A 48 -1.03 -12.60 -20.77
C ASP A 48 -1.30 -12.25 -19.30
N GLY A 49 -1.56 -10.97 -19.01
CA GLY A 49 -1.71 -10.45 -17.65
C GLY A 49 -0.39 -10.13 -16.96
N THR A 50 0.76 -10.36 -17.60
CA THR A 50 2.07 -10.05 -17.02
C THR A 50 2.70 -8.81 -17.66
N CYS A 51 3.26 -7.95 -16.82
CA CYS A 51 3.99 -6.77 -17.20
C CYS A 51 5.19 -7.10 -18.10
N MET A 52 5.37 -6.36 -19.20
CA MET A 52 6.55 -6.44 -20.08
C MET A 52 7.88 -6.18 -19.34
N ASN A 53 7.82 -5.51 -18.18
CA ASN A 53 8.96 -5.21 -17.33
C ASN A 53 9.21 -6.25 -16.23
N PHE A 54 8.42 -7.33 -16.14
CA PHE A 54 8.63 -8.39 -15.16
C PHE A 54 9.85 -9.26 -15.52
N ASP A 55 10.71 -9.53 -14.55
CA ASP A 55 11.80 -10.52 -14.63
C ASP A 55 11.29 -11.84 -14.05
N SER A 56 11.07 -12.84 -14.92
CA SER A 56 10.57 -14.15 -14.52
C SER A 56 11.57 -14.99 -13.74
N HIS A 57 12.87 -14.71 -13.83
CA HIS A 57 13.90 -15.46 -13.11
C HIS A 57 14.07 -14.92 -11.69
N ARG A 58 14.08 -13.59 -11.55
CA ARG A 58 14.26 -12.92 -10.25
C ARG A 58 12.95 -12.63 -9.52
N HIS A 59 11.81 -12.80 -10.18
CA HIS A 59 10.47 -12.50 -9.68
C HIS A 59 10.28 -11.03 -9.25
N ILE A 60 10.96 -10.09 -9.91
CA ILE A 60 10.91 -8.65 -9.62
C ILE A 60 10.68 -7.82 -10.88
N CYS A 61 10.32 -6.53 -10.70
CA CYS A 61 10.28 -5.58 -11.81
C CYS A 61 11.70 -5.15 -12.21
N LYS A 62 12.04 -5.22 -13.50
CA LYS A 62 13.34 -4.80 -14.06
C LYS A 62 13.61 -3.30 -13.85
N ILE A 63 12.55 -2.49 -13.79
CA ILE A 63 12.62 -1.04 -13.63
C ILE A 63 12.10 -0.59 -12.25
N TYR A 64 12.30 -1.39 -11.20
CA TYR A 64 11.69 -1.15 -9.88
C TYR A 64 11.93 0.27 -9.34
N SER A 65 13.14 0.82 -9.49
CA SER A 65 13.49 2.16 -9.02
C SER A 65 12.91 3.29 -9.88
N SER A 66 12.58 3.01 -11.14
CA SER A 66 12.04 3.96 -12.13
C SER A 66 10.64 3.57 -12.60
N ARG A 67 9.88 2.90 -11.73
CA ARG A 67 8.51 2.45 -12.01
C ARG A 67 7.64 3.61 -12.51
N PRO A 68 6.74 3.39 -13.48
CA PRO A 68 5.77 4.40 -13.88
C PRO A 68 4.91 4.83 -12.69
N LEU A 69 4.36 6.06 -12.72
CA LEU A 69 3.61 6.63 -11.60
C LEU A 69 2.50 5.71 -11.09
N ILE A 70 1.76 5.08 -12.02
CA ILE A 70 0.69 4.14 -11.70
C ILE A 70 1.12 2.93 -10.85
N CYS A 71 2.41 2.58 -10.84
CA CYS A 71 2.98 1.50 -10.04
C CYS A 71 3.65 1.99 -8.73
N ARG A 72 3.62 3.29 -8.46
CA ARG A 72 4.19 3.95 -7.27
C ARG A 72 3.03 4.41 -6.37
N VAL A 73 2.59 3.52 -5.48
CA VAL A 73 1.37 3.68 -4.67
C VAL A 73 1.30 5.04 -3.96
N ASP A 74 2.31 5.38 -3.15
CA ASP A 74 2.33 6.64 -2.42
C ASP A 74 2.36 7.86 -3.36
N ASP A 75 3.25 7.88 -4.35
CA ASP A 75 3.35 8.99 -5.32
C ASP A 75 2.06 9.20 -6.13
N PHE A 76 1.40 8.10 -6.52
CA PHE A 76 0.14 8.15 -7.27
C PHE A 76 -0.96 8.79 -6.43
N TYR A 77 -1.05 8.42 -5.15
CA TYR A 77 -2.01 9.01 -4.22
C TYR A 77 -1.83 10.52 -4.11
N GLU A 78 -0.61 10.98 -3.82
CA GLU A 78 -0.33 12.40 -3.62
C GLU A 78 -0.71 13.23 -4.85
N GLN A 79 -0.46 12.71 -6.05
CA GLN A 79 -0.69 13.42 -7.31
C GLN A 79 -2.11 13.34 -7.85
N ASN A 80 -2.88 12.30 -7.52
CA ASN A 80 -4.15 12.02 -8.21
C ASN A 80 -5.36 11.85 -7.28
N LEU A 81 -5.16 11.51 -6.00
CA LEU A 81 -6.25 11.02 -5.14
C LEU A 81 -6.34 11.73 -3.78
N SER A 82 -5.35 12.54 -3.42
CA SER A 82 -5.28 13.24 -2.13
C SER A 82 -6.47 14.16 -1.85
N ALA A 83 -7.15 14.64 -2.90
CA ALA A 83 -8.37 15.45 -2.79
C ALA A 83 -9.68 14.63 -2.71
N HIS A 84 -9.63 13.31 -2.92
CA HIS A 84 -10.81 12.47 -3.14
C HIS A 84 -11.00 11.36 -2.12
N VAL A 85 -9.92 10.85 -1.52
CA VAL A 85 -9.95 9.73 -0.57
C VAL A 85 -8.85 9.93 0.48
N SER A 86 -9.02 9.39 1.68
CA SER A 86 -7.97 9.47 2.69
C SER A 86 -6.78 8.56 2.36
N LYS A 87 -5.57 8.98 2.76
CA LYS A 87 -4.35 8.18 2.58
C LYS A 87 -4.46 6.81 3.25
N ASN A 88 -5.07 6.77 4.44
CA ASN A 88 -5.26 5.53 5.19
C ASN A 88 -6.11 4.52 4.43
N GLU A 89 -7.25 4.95 3.88
CA GLU A 89 -8.14 4.06 3.11
C GLU A 89 -7.46 3.57 1.83
N TYR A 90 -6.78 4.46 1.11
CA TYR A 90 -6.07 4.09 -0.12
C TYR A 90 -4.93 3.10 0.15
N ILE A 91 -4.10 3.35 1.16
CA ILE A 91 -2.98 2.47 1.50
C ILE A 91 -3.47 1.14 2.05
N ALA A 92 -4.53 1.12 2.87
CA ALA A 92 -5.16 -0.11 3.34
C ALA A 92 -5.69 -0.96 2.18
N ALA A 93 -6.38 -0.36 1.20
CA ALA A 93 -6.86 -1.07 0.02
C ALA A 93 -5.70 -1.66 -0.82
N ASN A 94 -4.59 -0.94 -0.97
CA ASN A 94 -3.40 -1.46 -1.66
C ASN A 94 -2.73 -2.61 -0.90
N PHE A 95 -2.65 -2.54 0.43
CA PHE A 95 -2.16 -3.65 1.25
C PHE A 95 -3.07 -4.88 1.13
N GLN A 96 -4.39 -4.69 1.16
CA GLN A 96 -5.35 -5.78 0.99
C GLN A 96 -5.18 -6.47 -0.37
N ALA A 97 -5.15 -5.70 -1.46
CA ALA A 97 -4.93 -6.26 -2.80
C ALA A 97 -3.58 -7.00 -2.91
N CYS A 98 -2.54 -6.49 -2.25
CA CYS A 98 -1.22 -7.14 -2.19
C CYS A 98 -1.28 -8.48 -1.43
N ALA A 99 -1.96 -8.50 -0.27
CA ALA A 99 -2.14 -9.70 0.55
C ALA A 99 -3.00 -10.75 -0.17
N ASP A 100 -4.09 -10.35 -0.80
CA ASP A 100 -4.98 -11.26 -1.55
C ASP A 100 -4.23 -11.94 -2.70
N ALA A 101 -3.42 -11.19 -3.43
CA ALA A 101 -2.56 -11.76 -4.47
C ALA A 101 -1.55 -12.75 -3.87
N GLN A 102 -0.88 -12.39 -2.77
CA GLN A 102 0.09 -13.27 -2.11
C GLN A 102 -0.56 -14.58 -1.64
N GLN A 103 -1.74 -14.50 -1.03
CA GLN A 103 -2.51 -15.66 -0.58
C GLN A 103 -2.91 -16.57 -1.75
N ALA A 104 -3.42 -16.00 -2.85
CA ALA A 104 -3.79 -16.75 -4.04
C ALA A 104 -2.60 -17.50 -4.66
N HIS A 105 -1.39 -16.96 -4.51
CA HIS A 105 -0.15 -17.56 -4.98
C HIS A 105 0.62 -18.35 -3.90
N ARG A 106 0.08 -18.49 -2.68
CA ARG A 106 0.73 -19.16 -1.54
C ARG A 106 2.12 -18.61 -1.23
N ILE A 107 2.31 -17.30 -1.39
CA ILE A 107 3.52 -16.58 -1.02
C ILE A 107 3.37 -16.14 0.44
N ASP A 108 4.14 -16.72 1.35
CA ASP A 108 4.27 -16.19 2.72
C ASP A 108 5.40 -15.15 2.73
N ASN A 109 5.01 -13.89 2.91
CA ASN A 109 5.95 -12.77 3.02
C ASN A 109 5.80 -12.04 4.36
N SER A 110 5.26 -12.75 5.37
CA SER A 110 5.26 -12.26 6.74
C SER A 110 6.69 -11.85 7.12
N PRO A 111 6.91 -10.68 7.74
CA PRO A 111 8.21 -10.35 8.29
C PRO A 111 8.49 -11.42 9.34
N THR A 112 9.32 -12.41 8.98
CA THR A 112 9.84 -13.37 9.95
C THR A 112 10.57 -12.53 10.98
N HIS A 113 9.99 -12.41 12.18
CA HIS A 113 10.78 -12.11 13.36
C HIS A 113 11.89 -13.15 13.38
N LYS A 114 13.09 -12.75 12.96
CA LYS A 114 14.29 -13.51 13.27
C LYS A 114 14.49 -13.39 14.78
N GLU A 115 13.89 -14.28 15.56
CA GLU A 115 14.56 -14.74 16.76
C GLU A 115 15.74 -15.61 16.32
N GLY A 116 16.94 -15.24 16.77
CA GLY A 116 18.13 -16.07 16.56
C GLY A 116 19.45 -15.31 16.61
N SER A 117 19.98 -15.12 17.82
CA SER A 117 21.31 -15.61 18.22
C SER A 117 21.43 -15.56 19.73
#